data_AF-A0A7X9LAH2-F1
#
_entry.id   AF-A0A7X9LAH2-F1
#
_cell.length_a   1.000
_cell.length_b   1.000
_cell.length_c   1.000
_cell.angle_alpha   90.00
_cell.angle_beta   90.00
_cell.angle_gamma   90.00
#
_symmetry.space_group_name_H-M   'P 1'
#
loop_
_entity.id
_entity.type
_entity.pdbx_description
1 polymer ?
#
loop_
_entity_poly.entity_id
_entity_poly.type
_entity_poly.pdbx_seq_one_letter_code
_entity_poly.pdbx_strand_id
1 'polypeptide(L)'
;MSVARVTLDSTERRAIRRANWGSKAMTLLTSTDHKVIANMYFVTAFAFFGFGGLLALAIRAELAFPGLQYLHYETFNQFFTMHGTIMLLMFATPMFAAFANAVMPLQIGAPDVAFPRMNMFSYWLYLFGSVTACSGFLSPEGAAAFGWFAYAPLSDAINSPGIGGDLWVMGLYVMGLSTILGAVNFVTTIVTMRAPGLTMFRMPIFTWNIFVTSLLVLLVFPVLAAGLLVLEADRRLGTHILDPGVGGPVLWQHLFWFFGHPEVYIIALPFFGIITEILPVFSRKPIFGYVSLIAATLAIGGLSMAVWAHHMFVTGAVNLPFFSFMTFLIAVPTGVKFFNWIGTMWGGSITFETPMVWALGFLTTFLFGGLTGVILASPPLDFHVSDTYFVVAHFHYVLFGTVVFAMFAGFYYWWPKLTGRMLDERWGKVHFWMLFFGFHLTFLVQHWLGIEGMQRRIADYLPTEGFEFL
;
A
#
# COMPACT_ATOMS: atom_id res chain seq x y z
N MET A 1 -19.43 -23.85 -41.86
CA MET A 1 -20.17 -22.59 -41.57
C MET A 1 -19.27 -21.42 -41.91
N SER A 2 -19.72 -20.57 -42.83
CA SER A 2 -18.99 -19.41 -43.35
C SER A 2 -18.71 -18.39 -42.25
N VAL A 3 -17.44 -18.02 -42.06
CA VAL A 3 -17.03 -16.89 -41.22
C VAL A 3 -17.29 -15.61 -42.01
N ALA A 4 -18.39 -14.93 -41.69
CA ALA A 4 -18.66 -13.60 -42.22
C ALA A 4 -17.57 -12.64 -41.69
N ARG A 5 -16.61 -12.28 -42.55
CA ARG A 5 -15.72 -11.13 -42.30
C ARG A 5 -16.59 -9.88 -42.33
N VAL A 6 -16.81 -9.29 -41.16
CA VAL A 6 -17.32 -7.92 -41.05
C VAL A 6 -16.25 -6.99 -41.63
N THR A 7 -16.40 -6.64 -42.91
CA THR A 7 -15.60 -5.60 -43.55
C THR A 7 -16.10 -4.25 -43.06
N LEU A 8 -15.49 -3.74 -42.00
CA LEU A 8 -15.69 -2.36 -41.56
C LEU A 8 -15.33 -1.41 -42.71
N ASP A 9 -16.28 -0.54 -43.05
CA ASP A 9 -16.18 0.46 -44.11
C ASP A 9 -15.00 1.43 -43.84
N SER A 10 -14.37 1.87 -44.91
CA SER A 10 -13.27 2.84 -44.93
C SER A 10 -13.58 4.13 -44.18
N THR A 11 -14.87 4.49 -44.09
CA THR A 11 -15.41 5.66 -43.39
C THR A 11 -15.40 5.48 -41.86
N GLU A 12 -15.78 4.30 -41.35
CA GLU A 12 -15.68 3.95 -39.92
C GLU A 12 -14.22 3.85 -39.47
N ARG A 13 -13.34 3.30 -40.31
CA ARG A 13 -11.89 3.29 -40.04
C ARG A 13 -11.28 4.69 -39.97
N ARG A 14 -11.85 5.67 -40.68
CA ARG A 14 -11.42 7.08 -40.62
C ARG A 14 -11.93 7.80 -39.37
N ALA A 15 -13.13 7.49 -38.90
CA ALA A 15 -13.70 8.03 -37.66
C ALA A 15 -12.93 7.57 -36.41
N ILE A 16 -12.50 6.30 -36.37
CA ILE A 16 -11.66 5.75 -35.29
C ILE A 16 -10.25 6.41 -35.26
N ARG A 17 -9.78 6.94 -36.39
CA ARG A 17 -8.39 7.36 -36.58
C ARG A 17 -8.08 8.81 -36.16
N ARG A 18 -9.08 9.56 -35.68
CA ARG A 18 -8.86 10.89 -35.06
C ARG A 18 -9.74 11.07 -33.82
N ALA A 19 -9.45 10.30 -32.77
CA ALA A 19 -9.80 10.76 -31.43
C ALA A 19 -8.97 12.02 -31.15
N ASN A 20 -9.53 13.19 -31.45
CA ASN A 20 -8.93 14.48 -31.12
C ASN A 20 -8.63 14.51 -29.62
N TRP A 21 -7.55 15.17 -29.23
CA TRP A 21 -7.12 15.27 -27.82
C TRP A 21 -8.26 15.68 -26.89
N GLY A 22 -9.15 16.58 -27.33
CA GLY A 22 -10.34 16.97 -26.57
C GLY A 22 -11.34 15.83 -26.32
N SER A 23 -11.55 14.93 -27.28
CA SER A 23 -12.41 13.75 -27.08
C SER A 23 -11.82 12.76 -26.07
N LYS A 24 -10.50 12.53 -26.14
CA LYS A 24 -9.81 11.68 -25.14
C LYS A 24 -9.85 12.31 -23.74
N ALA A 25 -9.63 13.62 -23.65
CA ALA A 25 -9.72 14.37 -22.40
C ALA A 25 -11.15 14.29 -21.83
N MET A 26 -12.17 14.50 -22.65
CA MET A 26 -13.56 14.37 -22.23
C MET A 26 -13.86 12.96 -21.72
N THR A 27 -13.42 11.91 -22.43
CA THR A 27 -13.56 10.53 -21.94
C THR A 27 -12.89 10.33 -20.58
N LEU A 28 -11.66 10.79 -20.39
CA LEU A 28 -10.99 10.68 -19.10
C LEU A 28 -11.66 11.51 -18.00
N LEU A 29 -12.25 12.66 -18.33
CA LEU A 29 -12.88 13.54 -17.36
C LEU A 29 -14.25 13.04 -16.89
N THR A 30 -15.01 12.38 -17.77
CA THR A 30 -16.42 12.03 -17.52
C THR A 30 -16.74 10.54 -17.61
N SER A 31 -15.74 9.66 -17.74
CA SER A 31 -15.98 8.21 -17.81
C SER A 31 -16.60 7.69 -16.51
N THR A 32 -17.43 6.67 -16.64
CA THR A 32 -17.89 5.83 -15.53
C THR A 32 -17.42 4.39 -15.65
N ASP A 33 -16.76 4.02 -16.76
CA ASP A 33 -16.24 2.66 -16.97
C ASP A 33 -15.13 2.36 -15.96
N HIS A 34 -15.35 1.36 -15.11
CA HIS A 34 -14.39 0.88 -14.12
C HIS A 34 -13.00 0.55 -14.71
N LYS A 35 -12.90 0.14 -15.97
CA LYS A 35 -11.62 -0.16 -16.63
C LYS A 35 -10.83 1.12 -16.95
N VAL A 36 -11.52 2.16 -17.41
CA VAL A 36 -10.89 3.47 -17.66
C VAL A 36 -10.43 4.08 -16.34
N ILE A 37 -11.27 4.03 -15.32
CA ILE A 37 -10.95 4.52 -13.97
C ILE A 37 -9.76 3.73 -13.38
N ALA A 38 -9.72 2.41 -13.56
CA ALA A 38 -8.58 1.59 -13.14
C ALA A 38 -7.28 2.04 -13.81
N ASN A 39 -7.29 2.29 -15.12
CA ASN A 39 -6.11 2.79 -15.83
C ASN A 39 -5.66 4.15 -15.31
N MET A 40 -6.60 5.04 -14.95
CA MET A 40 -6.29 6.33 -14.34
C MET A 40 -5.63 6.16 -12.97
N TYR A 41 -6.13 5.26 -12.12
CA TYR A 41 -5.49 4.90 -10.86
C TYR A 41 -4.09 4.29 -11.08
N PHE A 42 -3.94 3.35 -12.01
CA PHE A 42 -2.63 2.74 -12.31
C PHE A 42 -1.59 3.79 -12.70
N VAL A 43 -1.92 4.69 -13.62
CA VAL A 43 -1.00 5.74 -14.08
C VAL A 43 -0.64 6.69 -12.94
N THR A 44 -1.64 7.16 -12.19
CA THR A 44 -1.43 8.14 -11.11
C THR A 44 -0.64 7.53 -9.95
N ALA A 45 -1.01 6.33 -9.49
CA ALA A 45 -0.30 5.63 -8.44
C ALA A 45 1.14 5.31 -8.85
N PHE A 46 1.38 4.90 -10.10
CA PHE A 46 2.73 4.65 -10.60
C PHE A 46 3.57 5.93 -10.74
N ALA A 47 2.94 7.08 -11.06
CA ALA A 47 3.63 8.37 -11.03
C ALA A 47 4.07 8.74 -9.60
N PHE A 48 3.21 8.52 -8.60
CA PHE A 48 3.56 8.69 -7.19
C PHE A 48 4.62 7.69 -6.70
N PHE A 49 4.58 6.44 -7.18
CA PHE A 49 5.66 5.47 -6.95
C PHE A 49 7.01 6.00 -7.45
N GLY A 50 7.05 6.55 -8.66
CA GLY A 50 8.24 7.20 -9.21
C GLY A 50 8.69 8.38 -8.36
N PHE A 51 7.77 9.30 -8.01
CA PHE A 51 8.09 10.49 -7.23
C PHE A 51 8.61 10.15 -5.83
N GLY A 52 7.92 9.30 -5.08
CA GLY A 52 8.39 8.85 -3.77
C GLY A 52 9.70 8.04 -3.86
N GLY A 53 9.94 7.34 -4.97
CA GLY A 53 11.18 6.63 -5.23
C GLY A 53 12.36 7.61 -5.39
N LEU A 54 12.15 8.73 -6.09
CA LEU A 54 13.17 9.79 -6.19
C LEU A 54 13.50 10.40 -4.83
N LEU A 55 12.50 10.62 -3.96
CA LEU A 55 12.74 11.08 -2.58
C LEU A 55 13.57 10.06 -1.79
N ALA A 56 13.29 8.76 -1.92
CA ALA A 56 14.09 7.72 -1.28
C ALA A 56 15.53 7.66 -1.78
N LEU A 57 15.75 7.81 -3.09
CA LEU A 57 17.09 7.87 -3.65
C LEU A 57 17.86 9.09 -3.11
N ALA A 58 17.20 10.24 -2.99
CA ALA A 58 17.79 11.42 -2.38
C ALA A 58 18.06 11.25 -0.87
N ILE A 59 17.27 10.47 -0.14
CA ILE A 59 17.59 10.12 1.26
C ILE A 59 18.81 9.18 1.31
N ARG A 60 18.86 8.17 0.44
CA ARG A 60 19.93 7.17 0.44
C ARG A 60 21.27 7.73 0.01
N ALA A 61 21.31 8.61 -0.98
CA ALA A 61 22.57 9.22 -1.40
C ALA A 61 23.11 10.22 -0.36
N GLU A 62 22.26 10.80 0.51
CA GLU A 62 22.71 11.67 1.60
C GLU A 62 23.41 10.84 2.68
N LEU A 63 22.85 9.67 2.97
CA LEU A 63 23.38 8.72 3.95
C LEU A 63 24.51 7.83 3.40
N ALA A 64 24.96 8.05 2.17
CA ALA A 64 26.02 7.23 1.58
C ALA A 64 27.38 7.46 2.24
N PHE A 65 27.59 8.64 2.84
CA PHE A 65 28.82 8.99 3.56
C PHE A 65 28.48 9.77 4.84
N PRO A 66 29.32 9.69 5.88
CA PRO A 66 29.21 10.53 7.06
C PRO A 66 29.33 12.03 6.72
N GLY A 67 28.65 12.87 7.50
CA GLY A 67 28.52 14.30 7.26
C GLY A 67 27.38 14.62 6.31
N LEU A 68 26.84 15.84 6.42
CA LEU A 68 25.88 16.35 5.42
C LEU A 68 26.57 16.61 4.07
N GLN A 69 25.96 16.12 2.99
CA GLN A 69 26.49 16.18 1.62
C GLN A 69 25.74 17.21 0.77
N TYR A 70 24.43 17.03 0.60
CA TYR A 70 23.63 17.87 -0.30
C TYR A 70 22.24 18.22 0.24
N LEU A 71 21.70 17.48 1.21
CA LEU A 71 20.49 17.86 1.92
C LEU A 71 20.81 18.66 3.18
N HIS A 72 19.85 19.48 3.58
CA HIS A 72 19.81 20.05 4.93
C HIS A 72 18.90 19.20 5.82
N TYR A 73 19.09 19.28 7.15
CA TYR A 73 18.29 18.54 8.13
C TYR A 73 16.77 18.67 7.87
N GLU A 74 16.29 19.88 7.62
CA GLU A 74 14.88 20.14 7.35
C GLU A 74 14.39 19.47 6.05
N THR A 75 15.16 19.59 4.97
CA THR A 75 14.81 18.93 3.69
C THR A 75 14.83 17.41 3.81
N PHE A 76 15.78 16.84 4.55
CA PHE A 76 15.81 15.42 4.85
C PHE A 76 14.54 14.98 5.60
N ASN A 77 14.11 15.77 6.58
CA ASN A 77 12.88 15.53 7.34
C ASN A 77 11.64 15.56 6.46
N GLN A 78 11.56 16.54 5.56
CA GLN A 78 10.48 16.63 4.57
C GLN A 78 10.48 15.44 3.62
N PHE A 79 11.65 15.01 3.16
CA PHE A 79 11.77 13.93 2.18
C PHE A 79 11.35 12.60 2.77
N PHE A 80 11.78 12.22 3.97
CA PHE A 80 11.35 10.94 4.55
C PHE A 80 9.87 10.97 4.96
N THR A 81 9.36 12.13 5.39
CA THR A 81 7.94 12.30 5.73
C THR A 81 7.08 12.08 4.49
N MET A 82 7.37 12.81 3.42
CA MET A 82 6.63 12.72 2.17
C MET A 82 6.84 11.39 1.47
N HIS A 83 8.04 10.82 1.47
CA HIS A 83 8.29 9.47 0.94
C HIS A 83 7.36 8.44 1.58
N GLY A 84 7.31 8.40 2.92
CA GLY A 84 6.44 7.46 3.65
C GLY A 84 4.96 7.68 3.33
N THR A 85 4.50 8.93 3.35
CA THR A 85 3.11 9.28 3.02
C THR A 85 2.75 8.89 1.58
N ILE A 86 3.60 9.23 0.61
CA ILE A 86 3.39 8.95 -0.81
C ILE A 86 3.32 7.44 -1.04
N MET A 87 4.27 6.68 -0.52
CA MET A 87 4.35 5.23 -0.76
C MET A 87 3.14 4.48 -0.18
N LEU A 88 2.72 4.83 1.02
CA LEU A 88 1.59 4.14 1.67
C LEU A 88 0.26 4.61 1.09
N LEU A 89 0.00 5.91 1.15
CA LEU A 89 -1.35 6.45 0.95
C LEU A 89 -1.60 6.92 -0.49
N MET A 90 -0.57 7.30 -1.24
CA MET A 90 -0.71 7.78 -2.63
C MET A 90 -0.34 6.72 -3.68
N PHE A 91 0.40 5.69 -3.29
CA PHE A 91 0.78 4.58 -4.15
C PHE A 91 0.10 3.26 -3.74
N ALA A 92 0.35 2.72 -2.54
CA ALA A 92 -0.08 1.37 -2.19
C ALA A 92 -1.62 1.25 -2.05
N THR A 93 -2.27 2.12 -1.27
CA THR A 93 -3.74 2.10 -1.14
C THR A 93 -4.44 2.34 -2.50
N PRO A 94 -4.04 3.33 -3.32
CA PRO A 94 -4.67 3.56 -4.62
C PRO A 94 -4.36 2.45 -5.64
N MET A 95 -3.20 1.77 -5.54
CA MET A 95 -2.88 0.60 -6.36
C MET A 95 -3.83 -0.57 -6.07
N PHE A 96 -4.23 -0.77 -4.80
CA PHE A 96 -5.31 -1.69 -4.46
C PHE A 96 -6.61 -1.31 -5.21
N ALA A 97 -7.03 -0.05 -5.15
CA ALA A 97 -8.24 0.42 -5.83
C ALA A 97 -8.14 0.27 -7.36
N ALA A 98 -6.95 0.40 -7.93
CA ALA A 98 -6.69 0.18 -9.36
C ALA A 98 -6.96 -1.27 -9.76
N PHE A 99 -6.37 -2.25 -9.06
CA PHE A 99 -6.61 -3.67 -9.33
C PHE A 99 -8.04 -4.09 -9.02
N ALA A 100 -8.64 -3.58 -7.94
CA ALA A 100 -10.03 -3.83 -7.59
C ALA A 100 -10.94 -3.39 -8.74
N ASN A 101 -10.79 -2.15 -9.23
CA ASN A 101 -11.54 -1.66 -10.38
C ASN A 101 -11.24 -2.49 -11.64
N ALA A 102 -9.99 -2.82 -11.95
CA ALA A 102 -9.65 -3.52 -13.18
C ALA A 102 -10.21 -4.95 -13.25
N VAL A 103 -10.14 -5.69 -12.14
CA VAL A 103 -10.26 -7.15 -12.14
C VAL A 103 -11.52 -7.64 -11.43
N MET A 104 -11.90 -7.04 -10.29
CA MET A 104 -12.97 -7.59 -9.44
C MET A 104 -14.32 -7.67 -10.17
N PRO A 105 -14.83 -6.63 -10.86
CA PRO A 105 -16.11 -6.72 -11.57
C PRO A 105 -16.12 -7.84 -12.62
N LEU A 106 -14.98 -8.02 -13.32
CA LEU A 106 -14.82 -9.07 -14.32
C LEU A 106 -14.87 -10.48 -13.70
N GLN A 107 -14.22 -10.66 -12.55
CA GLN A 107 -14.18 -11.95 -11.84
C GLN A 107 -15.53 -12.38 -11.30
N ILE A 108 -16.41 -11.42 -10.96
CA ILE A 108 -17.76 -11.73 -10.47
C ILE A 108 -18.82 -11.73 -11.57
N GLY A 109 -18.45 -11.45 -12.82
CA GLY A 109 -19.38 -11.34 -13.94
C GLY A 109 -20.31 -10.13 -13.87
N ALA A 110 -19.91 -9.07 -13.16
CA ALA A 110 -20.64 -7.81 -13.12
C ALA A 110 -20.32 -6.96 -14.36
N PRO A 111 -21.32 -6.22 -14.90
CA PRO A 111 -21.09 -5.34 -16.05
C PRO A 111 -20.23 -4.12 -15.70
N ASP A 112 -20.35 -3.63 -14.46
CA ASP A 112 -19.64 -2.49 -13.89
C ASP A 112 -19.71 -2.58 -12.35
N VAL A 113 -19.23 -1.56 -11.65
CA VAL A 113 -19.40 -1.37 -10.20
C VAL A 113 -20.80 -0.83 -9.85
N ALA A 114 -21.20 -0.96 -8.58
CA ALA A 114 -22.53 -0.59 -8.08
C ALA A 114 -22.86 0.91 -8.22
N PHE A 115 -21.86 1.77 -8.00
CA PHE A 115 -21.99 3.22 -8.08
C PHE A 115 -20.93 3.83 -9.02
N PRO A 116 -21.09 3.73 -10.35
CA PRO A 116 -20.06 4.13 -11.32
C PRO A 116 -19.64 5.61 -11.24
N ARG A 117 -20.58 6.52 -10.96
CA ARG A 117 -20.26 7.96 -10.78
C ARG A 117 -19.51 8.24 -9.49
N MET A 118 -19.86 7.54 -8.41
CA MET A 118 -19.14 7.64 -7.14
C MET A 118 -17.71 7.11 -7.30
N ASN A 119 -17.52 6.06 -8.12
CA ASN A 119 -16.20 5.54 -8.46
C ASN A 119 -15.30 6.59 -9.12
N MET A 120 -15.85 7.34 -10.07
CA MET A 120 -15.11 8.43 -10.73
C MET A 120 -14.84 9.58 -9.76
N PHE A 121 -15.80 9.91 -8.89
CA PHE A 121 -15.63 10.93 -7.88
C PHE A 121 -14.55 10.55 -6.85
N SER A 122 -14.51 9.29 -6.41
CA SER A 122 -13.42 8.75 -5.57
C SER A 122 -12.06 8.98 -6.22
N TYR A 123 -11.91 8.68 -7.52
CA TYR A 123 -10.65 8.95 -8.22
C TYR A 123 -10.23 10.42 -8.15
N TRP A 124 -11.15 11.35 -8.39
CA TRP A 124 -10.84 12.78 -8.34
C TRP A 124 -10.45 13.25 -6.95
N LEU A 125 -11.15 12.79 -5.91
CA LEU A 125 -10.77 13.07 -4.52
C LEU A 125 -9.36 12.53 -4.21
N TYR A 126 -9.02 11.33 -4.68
CA TYR A 126 -7.67 10.79 -4.57
C TYR A 126 -6.64 11.70 -5.23
N LEU A 127 -6.84 12.08 -6.50
CA LEU A 127 -5.89 12.91 -7.24
C LEU A 127 -5.71 14.28 -6.57
N PHE A 128 -6.81 15.00 -6.29
CA PHE A 128 -6.74 16.34 -5.73
C PHE A 128 -6.26 16.35 -4.28
N GLY A 129 -6.59 15.33 -3.48
CA GLY A 129 -6.03 15.17 -2.15
C GLY A 129 -4.52 14.91 -2.18
N SER A 130 -4.05 14.06 -3.11
CA SER A 130 -2.62 13.77 -3.26
C SER A 130 -1.83 15.00 -3.73
N VAL A 131 -2.37 15.75 -4.69
CA VAL A 131 -1.78 17.01 -5.15
C VAL A 131 -1.76 18.06 -4.04
N THR A 132 -2.83 18.16 -3.25
CA THR A 132 -2.88 19.07 -2.08
C THR A 132 -1.81 18.72 -1.06
N ALA A 133 -1.65 17.45 -0.69
CA ALA A 133 -0.61 17.04 0.24
C ALA A 133 0.81 17.30 -0.31
N CYS A 134 1.04 17.09 -1.60
CA CYS A 134 2.33 17.34 -2.24
C CYS A 134 2.61 18.82 -2.53
N SER A 135 1.59 19.69 -2.59
CA SER A 135 1.80 21.12 -2.82
C SER A 135 2.49 21.82 -1.67
N GLY A 136 2.65 21.16 -0.52
CA GLY A 136 3.52 21.62 0.58
C GLY A 136 4.95 21.92 0.10
N PHE A 137 5.49 21.17 -0.86
CA PHE A 137 6.82 21.47 -1.47
C PHE A 137 6.89 22.83 -2.19
N LEU A 138 5.74 23.40 -2.56
CA LEU A 138 5.64 24.71 -3.20
C LEU A 138 5.42 25.83 -2.18
N SER A 139 5.22 25.50 -0.90
CA SER A 139 5.10 26.50 0.17
C SER A 139 6.47 27.05 0.58
N PRO A 140 6.54 28.28 1.11
CA PRO A 140 7.82 28.90 1.49
C PRO A 140 8.61 28.10 2.53
N GLU A 141 7.91 27.45 3.46
CA GLU A 141 8.50 26.65 4.54
C GLU A 141 8.70 25.17 4.15
N GLY A 142 8.23 24.76 2.97
CA GLY A 142 8.34 23.41 2.45
C GLY A 142 7.24 22.44 2.94
N ALA A 143 7.42 21.16 2.64
CA ALA A 143 6.43 20.13 2.93
C ALA A 143 6.40 19.76 4.43
N ALA A 144 5.48 18.86 4.82
CA ALA A 144 5.45 18.31 6.18
C ALA A 144 6.77 17.58 6.52
N ALA A 145 7.29 17.82 7.73
CA ALA A 145 8.62 17.35 8.17
C ALA A 145 8.61 16.50 9.46
N PHE A 146 7.43 16.12 9.97
CA PHE A 146 7.26 15.46 11.28
C PHE A 146 7.16 13.92 11.22
N GLY A 147 7.40 13.32 10.06
CA GLY A 147 7.20 11.90 9.76
C GLY A 147 5.78 11.52 9.38
N TRP A 148 5.59 10.44 8.61
CA TRP A 148 4.29 10.10 8.01
C TRP A 148 3.15 9.79 9.01
N PHE A 149 3.45 9.66 10.30
CA PHE A 149 2.48 9.44 11.38
C PHE A 149 2.20 10.67 12.26
N ALA A 150 2.81 11.82 11.96
CA ALA A 150 2.45 13.13 12.50
C ALA A 150 2.25 13.22 14.02
N TYR A 151 3.18 12.68 14.81
CA TYR A 151 3.05 12.71 16.27
C TYR A 151 2.98 14.13 16.83
N ALA A 152 1.95 14.40 17.63
CA ALA A 152 1.94 15.53 18.55
C ALA A 152 2.98 15.28 19.67
N PRO A 153 3.69 16.32 20.15
CA PRO A 153 3.52 17.74 19.81
C PRO A 153 4.29 18.19 18.56
N LEU A 154 5.12 17.35 17.93
CA LEU A 154 5.95 17.77 16.78
C LEU A 154 5.12 18.29 15.59
N SER A 155 3.91 17.78 15.41
CA SER A 155 2.99 18.20 14.34
C SER A 155 2.11 19.41 14.68
N ASP A 156 2.28 20.05 15.85
CA ASP A 156 1.46 21.21 16.25
C ASP A 156 1.87 22.51 15.53
N ALA A 157 1.11 23.58 15.75
CA ALA A 157 1.35 24.88 15.12
C ALA A 157 2.59 25.62 15.66
N ILE A 158 3.14 25.20 16.80
CA ILE A 158 4.32 25.83 17.43
C ILE A 158 5.60 25.18 16.88
N ASN A 159 5.65 23.85 16.87
CA ASN A 159 6.77 23.03 16.43
C ASN A 159 6.82 22.87 14.91
N SER A 160 5.68 22.94 14.22
CA SER A 160 5.57 22.89 12.76
C SER A 160 4.65 24.00 12.24
N PRO A 161 5.10 25.28 12.29
CA PRO A 161 4.26 26.46 11.99
C PRO A 161 3.95 26.63 10.49
N GLY A 162 4.72 25.98 9.61
CA GLY A 162 4.54 26.08 8.16
C GLY A 162 3.22 25.48 7.67
N ILE A 163 2.72 26.00 6.55
CA ILE A 163 1.44 25.54 5.96
C ILE A 163 1.53 24.14 5.33
N GLY A 164 2.75 23.63 5.10
CA GLY A 164 2.98 22.27 4.57
C GLY A 164 2.35 21.17 5.42
N GLY A 165 2.32 21.34 6.74
CA GLY A 165 1.63 20.43 7.66
C GLY A 165 0.12 20.40 7.44
N ASP A 166 -0.52 21.56 7.28
CA ASP A 166 -1.98 21.65 7.09
C ASP A 166 -2.40 21.12 5.70
N LEU A 167 -1.60 21.41 4.67
CA LEU A 167 -1.79 20.84 3.33
C LEU A 167 -1.69 19.32 3.34
N TRP A 168 -0.75 18.77 4.11
CA TRP A 168 -0.64 17.33 4.34
C TRP A 168 -1.89 16.77 5.02
N VAL A 169 -2.34 17.38 6.12
CA VAL A 169 -3.52 16.94 6.88
C VAL A 169 -4.78 16.96 6.01
N MET A 170 -5.06 18.09 5.35
CA MET A 170 -6.25 18.24 4.52
C MET A 170 -6.20 17.41 3.24
N GLY A 171 -5.02 17.26 2.63
CA GLY A 171 -4.83 16.38 1.49
C GLY A 171 -5.14 14.92 1.83
N LEU A 172 -4.63 14.43 2.96
CA LEU A 172 -4.93 13.08 3.44
C LEU A 172 -6.39 12.89 3.84
N TYR A 173 -7.04 13.90 4.42
CA TYR A 173 -8.47 13.85 4.72
C TYR A 173 -9.30 13.60 3.44
N VAL A 174 -9.03 14.38 2.39
CA VAL A 174 -9.72 14.24 1.10
C VAL A 174 -9.44 12.87 0.45
N MET A 175 -8.19 12.38 0.52
CA MET A 175 -7.85 11.04 0.06
C MET A 175 -8.55 9.95 0.88
N GLY A 176 -8.70 10.13 2.18
CA GLY A 176 -9.41 9.21 3.05
C GLY A 176 -10.87 9.06 2.64
N LEU A 177 -11.53 10.19 2.30
CA LEU A 177 -12.90 10.16 1.75
C LEU A 177 -12.97 9.40 0.42
N SER A 178 -12.00 9.56 -0.48
CA SER A 178 -11.89 8.76 -1.70
C SER A 178 -11.94 7.26 -1.39
N THR A 179 -11.09 6.81 -0.47
CA THR A 179 -10.94 5.39 -0.12
C THR A 179 -12.22 4.84 0.53
N ILE A 180 -12.85 5.60 1.44
CA ILE A 180 -14.13 5.21 2.07
C ILE A 180 -15.21 5.00 1.00
N LEU A 181 -15.38 5.96 0.09
CA LEU A 181 -16.37 5.87 -0.99
C LEU A 181 -16.06 4.69 -1.93
N GLY A 182 -14.79 4.46 -2.26
CA GLY A 182 -14.38 3.30 -3.06
C GLY A 182 -14.74 1.97 -2.38
N ALA A 183 -14.50 1.87 -1.07
CA ALA A 183 -14.84 0.68 -0.29
C ALA A 183 -16.33 0.41 -0.20
N VAL A 184 -17.17 1.44 0.00
CA VAL A 184 -18.64 1.30 -0.08
C VAL A 184 -19.02 0.70 -1.43
N ASN A 185 -18.45 1.24 -2.51
CA ASN A 185 -18.74 0.78 -3.86
C ASN A 185 -18.35 -0.69 -4.08
N PHE A 186 -17.14 -1.09 -3.69
CA PHE A 186 -16.68 -2.47 -3.87
C PHE A 186 -17.47 -3.46 -3.02
N VAL A 187 -17.78 -3.13 -1.75
CA VAL A 187 -18.63 -3.98 -0.90
C VAL A 187 -20.00 -4.19 -1.54
N THR A 188 -20.68 -3.11 -1.93
CA THR A 188 -21.99 -3.22 -2.58
C THR A 188 -21.92 -4.03 -3.86
N THR A 189 -20.93 -3.78 -4.72
CA THR A 189 -20.72 -4.51 -5.98
C THR A 189 -20.57 -6.01 -5.74
N ILE A 190 -19.71 -6.42 -4.82
CA ILE A 190 -19.45 -7.84 -4.52
C ILE A 190 -20.69 -8.52 -3.92
N VAL A 191 -21.45 -7.82 -3.09
CA VAL A 191 -22.63 -8.40 -2.44
C VAL A 191 -23.79 -8.56 -3.42
N THR A 192 -24.07 -7.55 -4.25
CA THR A 192 -25.33 -7.43 -4.99
C THR A 192 -25.25 -7.69 -6.50
N MET A 193 -24.07 -7.65 -7.12
CA MET A 193 -23.94 -7.67 -8.59
C MET A 193 -23.28 -8.92 -9.18
N ARG A 194 -23.14 -9.99 -8.38
CA ARG A 194 -22.55 -11.25 -8.85
C ARG A 194 -23.43 -11.93 -9.89
N ALA A 195 -22.79 -12.61 -10.82
CA ALA A 195 -23.46 -13.48 -11.78
C ALA A 195 -24.30 -14.57 -11.07
N PRO A 196 -25.48 -14.93 -11.61
CA PRO A 196 -26.30 -16.00 -11.07
C PRO A 196 -25.52 -17.31 -10.87
N GLY A 197 -25.64 -17.92 -9.69
CA GLY A 197 -24.93 -19.17 -9.33
C GLY A 197 -23.55 -18.99 -8.69
N LEU A 198 -22.99 -17.77 -8.70
CA LEU A 198 -21.76 -17.42 -7.99
C LEU A 198 -22.05 -17.06 -6.52
N THR A 199 -22.07 -18.08 -5.66
CA THR A 199 -22.23 -17.87 -4.20
C THR A 199 -20.97 -17.23 -3.59
N MET A 200 -21.06 -16.71 -2.35
CA MET A 200 -19.89 -16.16 -1.63
C MET A 200 -18.71 -17.15 -1.63
N PHE A 201 -18.96 -18.41 -1.26
CA PHE A 201 -17.94 -19.46 -1.21
C PHE A 201 -17.59 -20.08 -2.58
N ARG A 202 -17.89 -19.39 -3.69
CA ARG A 202 -17.39 -19.73 -5.03
C ARG A 202 -16.62 -18.60 -5.70
N MET A 203 -16.49 -17.45 -5.04
CA MET A 203 -15.74 -16.30 -5.57
C MET A 203 -14.22 -16.56 -5.56
N PRO A 204 -13.46 -16.00 -6.51
CA PRO A 204 -12.00 -16.03 -6.45
C PRO A 204 -11.44 -15.41 -5.15
N ILE A 205 -10.25 -15.87 -4.73
CA ILE A 205 -9.65 -15.40 -3.48
C ILE A 205 -9.25 -13.92 -3.59
N PHE A 206 -8.88 -13.44 -4.78
CA PHE A 206 -8.69 -12.00 -5.00
C PHE A 206 -9.94 -11.20 -4.62
N THR A 207 -11.12 -11.55 -5.14
CA THR A 207 -12.38 -10.89 -4.78
C THR A 207 -12.69 -10.96 -3.29
N TRP A 208 -12.44 -12.09 -2.62
CA TRP A 208 -12.58 -12.19 -1.16
C TRP A 208 -11.67 -11.22 -0.41
N ASN A 209 -10.43 -11.06 -0.87
CA ASN A 209 -9.50 -10.13 -0.25
C ASN A 209 -9.91 -8.68 -0.52
N ILE A 210 -10.43 -8.34 -1.71
CA ILE A 210 -11.03 -7.02 -1.98
C ILE A 210 -12.21 -6.76 -1.04
N PHE A 211 -13.06 -7.76 -0.81
CA PHE A 211 -14.20 -7.64 0.10
C PHE A 211 -13.76 -7.34 1.54
N VAL A 212 -12.84 -8.14 2.11
CA VAL A 212 -12.36 -7.93 3.48
C VAL A 212 -11.58 -6.62 3.61
N THR A 213 -10.75 -6.29 2.63
CA THR A 213 -10.04 -5.00 2.56
C THR A 213 -11.00 -3.83 2.61
N SER A 214 -12.07 -3.89 1.83
CA SER A 214 -13.08 -2.82 1.79
C SER A 214 -13.83 -2.71 3.12
N LEU A 215 -14.11 -3.82 3.81
CA LEU A 215 -14.68 -3.77 5.16
C LEU A 215 -13.73 -3.11 6.16
N LEU A 216 -12.43 -3.44 6.12
CA LEU A 216 -11.43 -2.78 6.98
C LEU A 216 -11.39 -1.28 6.72
N VAL A 217 -11.38 -0.85 5.45
CA VAL A 217 -11.40 0.57 5.09
C VAL A 217 -12.56 1.29 5.78
N LEU A 218 -13.78 0.73 5.71
CA LEU A 218 -14.97 1.33 6.31
C LEU A 218 -14.90 1.42 7.84
N LEU A 219 -14.11 0.57 8.49
CA LEU A 219 -13.95 0.57 9.94
C LEU A 219 -12.89 1.56 10.43
N VAL A 220 -11.81 1.78 9.66
CA VAL A 220 -10.61 2.48 10.17
C VAL A 220 -10.33 3.83 9.55
N PHE A 221 -10.68 4.04 8.28
CA PHE A 221 -10.47 5.34 7.64
C PHE A 221 -11.29 6.47 8.28
N PRO A 222 -12.53 6.24 8.78
CA PRO A 222 -13.24 7.27 9.56
C PRO A 222 -12.48 7.72 10.81
N VAL A 223 -11.73 6.82 11.46
CA VAL A 223 -10.92 7.16 12.64
C VAL A 223 -9.75 8.05 12.25
N LEU A 224 -9.05 7.75 11.15
CA LEU A 224 -8.02 8.65 10.61
C LEU A 224 -8.61 10.01 10.25
N ALA A 225 -9.74 10.03 9.54
CA ALA A 225 -10.38 11.27 9.12
C ALA A 225 -10.74 12.15 10.32
N ALA A 226 -11.29 11.56 11.40
CA ALA A 226 -11.56 12.27 12.64
C ALA A 226 -10.27 12.75 13.32
N GLY A 227 -9.23 11.91 13.40
CA GLY A 227 -7.93 12.28 13.94
C GLY A 227 -7.31 13.47 13.21
N LEU A 228 -7.26 13.42 11.88
CA LEU A 228 -6.75 14.51 11.04
C LEU A 228 -7.51 15.83 11.26
N LEU A 229 -8.84 15.80 11.37
CA LEU A 229 -9.62 17.00 11.67
C LEU A 229 -9.36 17.52 13.09
N VAL A 230 -9.14 16.64 14.07
CA VAL A 230 -8.73 17.04 15.42
C VAL A 230 -7.36 17.72 15.39
N LEU A 231 -6.38 17.15 14.67
CA LEU A 231 -5.06 17.76 14.51
C LEU A 231 -5.14 19.12 13.82
N GLU A 232 -5.94 19.25 12.76
CA GLU A 232 -6.14 20.54 12.07
C GLU A 232 -6.82 21.57 12.97
N ALA A 233 -7.81 21.14 13.77
CA ALA A 233 -8.48 22.02 14.73
C ALA A 233 -7.50 22.54 15.79
N ASP A 234 -6.61 21.70 16.32
CA ASP A 234 -5.59 22.12 17.28
C ASP A 234 -4.60 23.10 16.61
N ARG A 235 -4.22 22.86 15.35
CA ARG A 235 -3.31 23.74 14.60
C ARG A 235 -3.91 25.09 14.22
N ARG A 236 -5.20 25.15 13.86
CA ARG A 236 -5.81 26.33 13.21
C ARG A 236 -6.95 27.00 13.96
N LEU A 237 -7.67 26.24 14.80
CA LEU A 237 -8.83 26.72 15.54
C LEU A 237 -8.52 26.95 17.02
N GLY A 238 -7.33 26.59 17.48
CA GLY A 238 -6.90 26.76 18.87
C GLY A 238 -7.60 25.81 19.84
N THR A 239 -7.97 24.62 19.37
CA THR A 239 -8.38 23.54 20.27
C THR A 239 -7.16 22.94 20.98
N HIS A 240 -7.41 22.24 22.08
CA HIS A 240 -6.37 21.71 22.99
C HIS A 240 -6.55 20.20 23.20
N ILE A 241 -6.94 19.46 22.16
CA ILE A 241 -7.31 18.03 22.28
C ILE A 241 -6.05 17.14 22.32
N LEU A 242 -5.02 17.52 21.57
CA LEU A 242 -3.74 16.83 21.45
C LEU A 242 -2.65 17.44 22.33
N ASP A 243 -3.01 18.38 23.21
CA ASP A 243 -2.10 18.99 24.16
C ASP A 243 -1.50 17.97 25.15
N PRO A 244 -0.20 18.10 25.48
CA PRO A 244 0.44 17.24 26.49
C PRO A 244 -0.25 17.27 27.85
N GLY A 245 -0.80 18.42 28.25
CA GLY A 245 -1.46 18.61 29.55
C GLY A 245 -2.72 17.76 29.75
N VAL A 246 -3.33 17.25 28.68
CA VAL A 246 -4.53 16.39 28.72
C VAL A 246 -4.27 14.98 28.21
N GLY A 247 -3.00 14.58 28.03
CA GLY A 247 -2.62 13.25 27.51
C GLY A 247 -2.70 13.13 25.99
N GLY A 248 -2.81 14.24 25.27
CA GLY A 248 -3.00 14.31 23.83
C GLY A 248 -1.97 13.57 22.95
N PRO A 249 -0.66 13.61 23.26
CA PRO A 249 0.33 12.85 22.48
C PRO A 249 0.07 11.34 22.45
N VAL A 250 -0.31 10.74 23.58
CA VAL A 250 -0.64 9.30 23.65
C VAL A 250 -2.00 9.03 22.99
N LEU A 251 -2.97 9.94 23.14
CA LEU A 251 -4.24 9.87 22.43
C LEU A 251 -4.05 9.82 20.91
N TRP A 252 -3.21 10.71 20.36
CA TRP A 252 -2.89 10.70 18.93
C TRP A 252 -2.31 9.35 18.48
N GLN A 253 -1.36 8.80 19.25
CA GLN A 253 -0.76 7.50 18.92
C GLN A 253 -1.82 6.39 18.86
N HIS A 254 -2.76 6.34 19.82
CA HIS A 254 -3.85 5.37 19.77
C HIS A 254 -4.74 5.58 18.54
N LEU A 255 -5.15 6.81 18.24
CA LEU A 255 -6.01 7.11 17.08
C LEU A 255 -5.31 6.76 15.76
N PHE A 256 -4.06 7.20 15.61
CA PHE A 256 -3.29 6.97 14.39
C PHE A 256 -3.01 5.48 14.20
N TRP A 257 -2.56 4.75 15.22
CA TRP A 257 -2.23 3.34 15.04
C TRP A 257 -3.45 2.44 14.93
N PHE A 258 -4.58 2.79 15.56
CA PHE A 258 -5.85 2.10 15.34
C PHE A 258 -6.26 2.14 13.86
N PHE A 259 -5.91 3.22 13.16
CA PHE A 259 -5.94 3.24 11.69
C PHE A 259 -4.76 2.50 11.05
N GLY A 260 -3.54 2.83 11.46
CA GLY A 260 -2.31 2.49 10.74
C GLY A 260 -2.03 1.01 10.68
N HIS A 261 -2.32 0.23 11.74
CA HIS A 261 -2.07 -1.20 11.69
C HIS A 261 -3.09 -1.97 10.81
N PRO A 262 -4.40 -1.73 10.90
CA PRO A 262 -5.32 -2.25 9.90
C PRO A 262 -5.02 -1.78 8.47
N GLU A 263 -4.52 -0.55 8.29
CA GLU A 263 -4.11 -0.03 6.98
C GLU A 263 -3.01 -0.89 6.33
N VAL A 264 -2.03 -1.37 7.10
CA VAL A 264 -1.01 -2.26 6.52
C VAL A 264 -1.61 -3.56 5.96
N TYR A 265 -2.74 -4.03 6.49
CA TYR A 265 -3.47 -5.16 5.90
C TYR A 265 -4.38 -4.76 4.74
N ILE A 266 -4.90 -3.54 4.73
CA ILE A 266 -5.63 -2.98 3.58
C ILE A 266 -4.72 -2.95 2.34
N ILE A 267 -3.43 -2.64 2.52
CA ILE A 267 -2.44 -2.71 1.44
C ILE A 267 -1.80 -4.09 1.26
N ALA A 268 -2.02 -5.06 2.15
CA ALA A 268 -1.45 -6.42 2.00
C ALA A 268 -2.43 -7.42 1.35
N LEU A 269 -3.67 -7.48 1.84
CA LEU A 269 -4.63 -8.52 1.48
C LEU A 269 -4.94 -8.55 -0.03
N PRO A 270 -5.19 -7.43 -0.75
CA PRO A 270 -5.46 -7.47 -2.18
C PRO A 270 -4.35 -8.14 -2.97
N PHE A 271 -3.11 -7.89 -2.60
CA PHE A 271 -1.93 -8.41 -3.25
C PHE A 271 -1.68 -9.88 -2.93
N PHE A 272 -1.98 -10.34 -1.71
CA PHE A 272 -2.11 -11.78 -1.44
C PHE A 272 -3.13 -12.44 -2.35
N GLY A 273 -4.19 -11.70 -2.71
CA GLY A 273 -5.18 -12.14 -3.68
C GLY A 273 -4.58 -12.34 -5.06
N ILE A 274 -3.80 -11.37 -5.55
CA ILE A 274 -3.10 -11.44 -6.85
C ILE A 274 -2.22 -12.69 -6.92
N ILE A 275 -1.40 -12.92 -5.89
CA ILE A 275 -0.54 -14.09 -5.80
C ILE A 275 -1.37 -15.38 -5.83
N THR A 276 -2.50 -15.40 -5.12
CA THR A 276 -3.39 -16.55 -5.11
C THR A 276 -4.05 -16.81 -6.47
N GLU A 277 -4.23 -15.80 -7.34
CA GLU A 277 -4.73 -16.03 -8.70
C GLU A 277 -3.63 -16.57 -9.65
N ILE A 278 -2.37 -16.18 -9.43
CA ILE A 278 -1.23 -16.53 -10.30
C ILE A 278 -0.78 -17.98 -10.06
N LEU A 279 -0.55 -18.36 -8.80
CA LEU A 279 0.00 -19.67 -8.43
C LEU A 279 -0.72 -20.88 -9.06
N PRO A 280 -2.06 -21.00 -9.01
CA PRO A 280 -2.75 -22.17 -9.56
C PRO A 280 -2.65 -22.25 -11.09
N VAL A 281 -2.59 -21.10 -11.78
CA VAL A 281 -2.51 -21.05 -13.25
C VAL A 281 -1.17 -21.58 -13.74
N PHE A 282 -0.07 -21.10 -13.15
CA PHE A 282 1.27 -21.53 -13.56
C PHE A 282 1.72 -22.83 -12.91
N SER A 283 0.97 -23.35 -11.93
CA SER A 283 1.15 -24.71 -11.38
C SER A 283 0.22 -25.75 -12.01
N ARG A 284 -0.74 -25.32 -12.85
CA ARG A 284 -1.80 -26.17 -13.44
C ARG A 284 -2.55 -27.02 -12.42
N LYS A 285 -2.80 -26.44 -11.24
CA LYS A 285 -3.44 -27.12 -10.11
C LYS A 285 -4.40 -26.16 -9.41
N PRO A 286 -5.61 -26.60 -9.03
CA PRO A 286 -6.51 -25.78 -8.24
C PRO A 286 -5.88 -25.32 -6.92
N ILE A 287 -6.39 -24.21 -6.39
CA ILE A 287 -6.00 -23.71 -5.07
C ILE A 287 -6.17 -24.79 -4.00
N PHE A 288 -5.09 -25.10 -3.31
CA PHE A 288 -5.13 -25.94 -2.12
C PHE A 288 -5.76 -25.17 -0.96
N GLY A 289 -6.71 -25.79 -0.25
CA GLY A 289 -7.39 -25.24 0.92
C GLY A 289 -8.09 -23.89 0.70
N TYR A 290 -8.95 -23.80 -0.32
CA TYR A 290 -9.73 -22.59 -0.62
C TYR A 290 -10.48 -22.02 0.61
N VAL A 291 -11.16 -22.87 1.39
CA VAL A 291 -11.89 -22.43 2.59
C VAL A 291 -10.94 -21.95 3.68
N SER A 292 -9.77 -22.60 3.86
CA SER A 292 -8.79 -22.15 4.86
C SER A 292 -8.17 -20.81 4.49
N LEU A 293 -7.99 -20.50 3.20
CA LEU A 293 -7.56 -19.18 2.75
C LEU A 293 -8.58 -18.08 3.06
N ILE A 294 -9.88 -18.36 2.90
CA ILE A 294 -10.95 -17.42 3.26
C ILE A 294 -10.96 -17.21 4.78
N ALA A 295 -10.94 -18.29 5.55
CA ALA A 295 -10.90 -18.22 7.01
C ALA A 295 -9.67 -17.46 7.51
N ALA A 296 -8.49 -17.68 6.90
CA ALA A 296 -7.28 -16.94 7.20
C ALA A 296 -7.41 -15.44 6.87
N THR A 297 -7.99 -15.08 5.71
CA THR A 297 -8.25 -13.67 5.36
C THR A 297 -9.20 -13.01 6.37
N LEU A 298 -10.29 -13.69 6.76
CA LEU A 298 -11.23 -13.17 7.77
C LEU A 298 -10.58 -13.03 9.15
N ALA A 299 -9.75 -13.99 9.56
CA ALA A 299 -9.01 -13.95 10.82
C ALA A 299 -8.02 -12.78 10.84
N ILE A 300 -7.27 -12.55 9.76
CA ILE A 300 -6.38 -11.39 9.61
C ILE A 300 -7.18 -10.09 9.72
N GLY A 301 -8.31 -10.01 8.99
CA GLY A 301 -9.20 -8.84 9.06
C GLY A 301 -9.68 -8.56 10.49
N GLY A 302 -10.22 -9.56 11.18
CA GLY A 302 -10.69 -9.40 12.56
C GLY A 302 -9.57 -9.05 13.55
N LEU A 303 -8.44 -9.77 13.49
CA LEU A 303 -7.32 -9.55 14.41
C LEU A 303 -6.62 -8.21 14.19
N SER A 304 -6.58 -7.71 12.95
CA SER A 304 -5.91 -6.44 12.63
C SER A 304 -6.43 -5.26 13.45
N MET A 305 -7.71 -5.29 13.82
CA MET A 305 -8.39 -4.27 14.62
C MET A 305 -8.00 -4.32 16.11
N ALA A 306 -7.30 -5.35 16.57
CA ALA A 306 -7.02 -5.62 17.98
C ALA A 306 -5.53 -5.63 18.35
N VAL A 307 -4.65 -5.19 17.45
CA VAL A 307 -3.18 -5.31 17.62
C VAL A 307 -2.41 -4.00 17.47
N TRP A 308 -3.11 -2.88 17.20
CA TRP A 308 -2.47 -1.63 16.78
C TRP A 308 -1.37 -1.13 17.72
N ALA A 309 -1.50 -1.37 19.02
CA ALA A 309 -0.62 -0.81 20.03
C ALA A 309 0.75 -1.53 20.13
N HIS A 310 1.04 -2.52 19.27
CA HIS A 310 2.43 -2.99 19.16
C HIS A 310 3.38 -1.93 18.61
N HIS A 311 2.87 -0.90 17.93
CA HIS A 311 3.66 0.26 17.51
C HIS A 311 3.96 1.22 18.67
N MET A 312 3.46 0.90 19.87
CA MET A 312 3.52 1.75 21.05
C MET A 312 4.24 1.06 22.22
N PHE A 313 4.90 -0.08 22.01
CA PHE A 313 5.52 -0.85 23.09
C PHE A 313 6.51 -0.02 23.92
N VAL A 314 7.31 0.83 23.28
CA VAL A 314 8.29 1.69 23.95
C VAL A 314 7.70 2.92 24.65
N THR A 315 6.38 3.13 24.58
CA THR A 315 5.74 4.31 25.19
C THR A 315 5.50 4.16 26.69
N GLY A 316 5.50 2.93 27.21
CA GLY A 316 5.09 2.63 28.58
C GLY A 316 3.58 2.80 28.87
N ALA A 317 2.76 3.09 27.85
CA ALA A 317 1.35 3.46 28.01
C ALA A 317 0.36 2.36 27.55
N VAL A 318 0.82 1.12 27.35
CA VAL A 318 0.01 0.06 26.73
C VAL A 318 0.11 -1.27 27.48
N ASN A 319 -0.91 -2.11 27.36
CA ASN A 319 -0.92 -3.46 27.92
C ASN A 319 -0.03 -4.41 27.07
N LEU A 320 1.26 -4.48 27.42
CA LEU A 320 2.26 -5.24 26.65
C LEU A 320 1.88 -6.72 26.45
N PRO A 321 1.48 -7.50 27.49
CA PRO A 321 1.14 -8.92 27.28
C PRO A 321 -0.01 -9.12 26.30
N PHE A 322 -1.06 -8.30 26.38
CA PHE A 322 -2.21 -8.41 25.48
C PHE A 322 -1.81 -8.16 24.02
N PHE A 323 -1.19 -7.00 23.75
CA PHE A 323 -0.86 -6.61 22.38
C PHE A 323 0.26 -7.47 21.78
N SER A 324 1.21 -7.96 22.59
CA SER A 324 2.21 -8.92 22.13
C SER A 324 1.57 -10.24 21.72
N PHE A 325 0.76 -10.85 22.59
CA PHE A 325 0.08 -12.12 22.30
C PHE A 325 -0.82 -12.03 21.06
N MET A 326 -1.64 -10.99 20.98
CA MET A 326 -2.53 -10.79 19.84
C MET A 326 -1.75 -10.55 18.53
N THR A 327 -0.59 -9.89 18.59
CA THR A 327 0.27 -9.69 17.42
C THR A 327 0.88 -11.01 16.94
N PHE A 328 1.38 -11.85 17.84
CA PHE A 328 1.83 -13.21 17.48
C PHE A 328 0.72 -14.04 16.84
N LEU A 329 -0.52 -13.89 17.31
CA LEU A 329 -1.65 -14.64 16.79
C LEU A 329 -1.92 -14.36 15.29
N ILE A 330 -1.55 -13.18 14.77
CA ILE A 330 -1.70 -12.87 13.33
C ILE A 330 -0.70 -13.64 12.46
N ALA A 331 0.43 -14.07 13.01
CA ALA A 331 1.38 -14.90 12.27
C ALA A 331 0.76 -16.25 11.88
N VAL A 332 -0.21 -16.76 12.65
CA VAL A 332 -0.87 -18.05 12.39
C VAL A 332 -1.68 -18.06 11.08
N PRO A 333 -2.70 -17.20 10.87
CA PRO A 333 -3.44 -17.20 9.61
C PRO A 333 -2.56 -16.82 8.40
N THR A 334 -1.54 -15.99 8.60
CA THR A 334 -0.57 -15.67 7.55
C THR A 334 0.28 -16.90 7.19
N GLY A 335 0.72 -17.67 8.18
CA GLY A 335 1.40 -18.94 7.99
C GLY A 335 0.54 -19.96 7.25
N VAL A 336 -0.76 -20.05 7.60
CA VAL A 336 -1.73 -20.88 6.86
C VAL A 336 -1.75 -20.51 5.38
N LYS A 337 -1.80 -19.21 5.03
CA LYS A 337 -1.71 -18.77 3.64
C LYS A 337 -0.45 -19.26 2.93
N PHE A 338 0.72 -19.21 3.57
CA PHE A 338 1.97 -19.77 3.03
C PHE A 338 1.87 -21.27 2.74
N PHE A 339 1.37 -22.06 3.69
CA PHE A 339 1.18 -23.49 3.48
C PHE A 339 0.18 -23.78 2.36
N ASN A 340 -0.87 -22.97 2.25
CA ASN A 340 -1.84 -23.06 1.16
C ASN A 340 -1.21 -22.75 -0.22
N TRP A 341 -0.37 -21.73 -0.31
CA TRP A 341 0.36 -21.38 -1.53
C TRP A 341 1.37 -22.47 -1.93
N ILE A 342 2.15 -22.97 -0.98
CA ILE A 342 3.08 -24.09 -1.20
C ILE A 342 2.29 -25.34 -1.63
N GLY A 343 1.19 -25.66 -0.94
CA GLY A 343 0.33 -26.79 -1.27
C GLY A 343 -0.33 -26.67 -2.65
N THR A 344 -0.58 -25.46 -3.13
CA THR A 344 -1.07 -25.20 -4.50
C THR A 344 -0.01 -25.52 -5.54
N MET A 345 1.25 -25.22 -5.28
CA MET A 345 2.36 -25.54 -6.19
C MET A 345 2.77 -27.03 -6.11
N TRP A 346 2.67 -27.63 -4.92
CA TRP A 346 3.13 -29.00 -4.66
C TRP A 346 2.39 -30.03 -5.49
N GLY A 347 3.14 -30.87 -6.22
CA GLY A 347 2.58 -31.88 -7.11
C GLY A 347 1.88 -31.30 -8.36
N GLY A 348 2.02 -29.99 -8.61
CA GLY A 348 1.63 -29.35 -9.85
C GLY A 348 2.73 -29.41 -10.92
N SER A 349 2.45 -28.84 -12.10
CA SER A 349 3.41 -28.70 -13.20
C SER A 349 3.75 -27.22 -13.34
N ILE A 350 4.82 -26.80 -12.67
CA ILE A 350 5.21 -25.39 -12.56
C ILE A 350 5.91 -24.92 -13.83
N THR A 351 5.50 -23.77 -14.36
CA THR A 351 6.24 -23.03 -15.40
C THR A 351 6.66 -21.65 -14.91
N PHE A 352 7.84 -21.20 -15.34
CA PHE A 352 8.52 -20.00 -14.82
C PHE A 352 8.46 -18.83 -15.81
N GLU A 353 7.24 -18.52 -16.26
CA GLU A 353 6.92 -17.25 -16.90
C GLU A 353 7.01 -16.11 -15.88
N THR A 354 7.15 -14.88 -16.38
CA THR A 354 7.41 -13.70 -15.56
C THR A 354 6.46 -13.55 -14.36
N PRO A 355 5.11 -13.68 -14.48
CA PRO A 355 4.22 -13.58 -13.34
C PRO A 355 4.52 -14.57 -12.20
N MET A 356 4.87 -15.81 -12.56
CA MET A 356 5.20 -16.85 -11.59
C MET A 356 6.52 -16.55 -10.87
N VAL A 357 7.52 -16.04 -11.60
CA VAL A 357 8.80 -15.64 -11.01
C VAL A 357 8.62 -14.50 -10.00
N TRP A 358 7.82 -13.49 -10.33
CA TRP A 358 7.46 -12.43 -9.37
C TRP A 358 6.70 -12.96 -8.16
N ALA A 359 5.79 -13.92 -8.35
CA ALA A 359 5.06 -14.55 -7.25
C ALA A 359 5.98 -15.33 -6.30
N LEU A 360 7.01 -16.00 -6.84
CA LEU A 360 8.04 -16.65 -6.02
C LEU A 360 8.91 -15.62 -5.29
N GLY A 361 9.30 -14.53 -5.95
CA GLY A 361 10.00 -13.42 -5.30
C GLY A 361 9.20 -12.78 -4.15
N PHE A 362 7.88 -12.65 -4.31
CA PHE A 362 6.96 -12.28 -3.23
C PHE A 362 7.08 -13.27 -2.07
N LEU A 363 6.92 -14.58 -2.32
CA LEU A 363 6.95 -15.60 -1.25
C LEU A 363 8.27 -15.56 -0.47
N THR A 364 9.41 -15.41 -1.15
CA THR A 364 10.72 -15.31 -0.50
C THR A 364 10.87 -14.04 0.32
N THR A 365 10.63 -12.88 -0.30
CA THR A 365 10.85 -11.58 0.33
C THR A 365 9.90 -11.36 1.50
N PHE A 366 8.63 -11.69 1.30
CA PHE A 366 7.60 -11.57 2.33
C PHE A 366 7.84 -12.53 3.50
N LEU A 367 8.39 -13.72 3.26
CA LEU A 367 8.75 -14.64 4.35
C LEU A 367 9.82 -14.05 5.26
N PHE A 368 10.90 -13.48 4.69
CA PHE A 368 11.93 -12.82 5.49
C PHE A 368 11.38 -11.64 6.29
N GLY A 369 10.53 -10.80 5.68
CA GLY A 369 9.84 -9.73 6.40
C GLY A 369 8.93 -10.24 7.52
N GLY A 370 8.17 -11.31 7.27
CA GLY A 370 7.28 -11.92 8.26
C GLY A 370 8.04 -12.46 9.46
N LEU A 371 9.20 -13.10 9.25
CA LEU A 371 10.05 -13.61 10.32
C LEU A 371 10.60 -12.49 11.21
N THR A 372 11.00 -11.35 10.64
CA THR A 372 11.46 -10.20 11.44
C THR A 372 10.31 -9.49 12.15
N GLY A 373 9.08 -9.60 11.66
CA GLY A 373 7.89 -9.10 12.37
C GLY A 373 7.60 -9.86 13.66
N VAL A 374 7.89 -11.16 13.71
CA VAL A 374 7.78 -11.97 14.94
C VAL A 374 8.75 -11.47 16.01
N ILE A 375 9.92 -10.94 15.62
CA ILE A 375 10.87 -10.31 16.56
C ILE A 375 10.25 -9.04 17.15
N LEU A 376 9.68 -8.16 16.31
CA LEU A 376 9.04 -6.91 16.74
C LEU A 376 7.73 -7.12 17.53
N ALA A 377 7.10 -8.28 17.40
CA ALA A 377 5.93 -8.64 18.21
C ALA A 377 6.26 -8.93 19.69
N SER A 378 7.55 -9.06 20.03
CA SER A 378 8.06 -9.32 21.37
C SER A 378 8.56 -8.04 22.03
N PRO A 379 7.91 -7.50 23.09
CA PRO A 379 8.35 -6.26 23.74
C PRO A 379 9.82 -6.27 24.19
N PRO A 380 10.37 -7.33 24.81
CA PRO A 380 11.79 -7.34 25.20
C PRO A 380 12.77 -7.19 24.02
N LEU A 381 12.40 -7.70 22.84
CA LEU A 381 13.22 -7.54 21.64
C LEU A 381 12.96 -6.18 20.98
N ASP A 382 11.70 -5.80 20.86
CA ASP A 382 11.28 -4.51 20.29
C ASP A 382 11.91 -3.34 21.04
N PHE A 383 12.03 -3.39 22.37
CA PHE A 383 12.67 -2.31 23.14
C PHE A 383 14.10 -1.98 22.68
N HIS A 384 14.85 -2.96 22.16
CA HIS A 384 16.21 -2.74 21.64
C HIS A 384 16.19 -2.13 20.23
N VAL A 385 15.25 -2.56 19.39
CA VAL A 385 15.28 -2.25 17.94
C VAL A 385 14.21 -1.23 17.52
N SER A 386 13.33 -0.81 18.42
CA SER A 386 12.32 0.21 18.15
C SER A 386 13.00 1.50 17.71
N ASP A 387 12.41 2.17 16.71
CA ASP A 387 12.98 3.38 16.10
C ASP A 387 14.40 3.25 15.51
N THR A 388 14.90 2.02 15.28
CA THR A 388 16.15 1.78 14.53
C THR A 388 15.88 1.44 13.07
N TYR A 389 16.95 1.31 12.29
CA TYR A 389 16.90 0.77 10.92
C TYR A 389 16.34 -0.65 10.83
N PHE A 390 16.26 -1.41 11.92
CA PHE A 390 15.66 -2.75 11.90
C PHE A 390 14.16 -2.68 11.58
N VAL A 391 13.45 -1.71 12.16
CA VAL A 391 12.02 -1.48 11.87
C VAL A 391 11.85 -1.02 10.42
N VAL A 392 12.75 -0.18 9.91
CA VAL A 392 12.75 0.26 8.51
C VAL A 392 12.94 -0.95 7.59
N ALA A 393 13.93 -1.79 7.86
CA ALA A 393 14.23 -2.98 7.08
C ALA A 393 13.07 -3.98 7.09
N HIS A 394 12.54 -4.31 8.28
CA HIS A 394 11.38 -5.17 8.44
C HIS A 394 10.20 -4.69 7.57
N PHE A 395 9.85 -3.42 7.72
CA PHE A 395 8.70 -2.84 7.02
C PHE A 395 8.89 -2.86 5.49
N HIS A 396 10.10 -2.57 5.00
CA HIS A 396 10.39 -2.65 3.57
C HIS A 396 10.34 -4.10 3.05
N TYR A 397 10.82 -5.10 3.79
CA TYR A 397 10.67 -6.50 3.39
C TYR A 397 9.20 -6.93 3.30
N VAL A 398 8.39 -6.54 4.29
CA VAL A 398 6.95 -6.86 4.31
C VAL A 398 6.20 -6.13 3.20
N LEU A 399 6.32 -4.80 3.11
CA LEU A 399 5.54 -4.01 2.16
C LEU A 399 6.06 -4.05 0.74
N PHE A 400 7.36 -3.97 0.52
CA PHE A 400 7.90 -4.03 -0.83
C PHE A 400 7.66 -5.41 -1.43
N GLY A 401 7.86 -6.47 -0.61
CA GLY A 401 7.44 -7.82 -0.93
C GLY A 401 5.96 -7.87 -1.30
N THR A 402 5.07 -7.46 -0.38
CA THR A 402 3.63 -7.62 -0.58
C THR A 402 3.07 -6.75 -1.69
N VAL A 403 3.41 -5.47 -1.73
CA VAL A 403 2.83 -4.51 -2.67
C VAL A 403 3.58 -4.55 -3.99
N VAL A 404 4.89 -4.32 -4.01
CA VAL A 404 5.64 -4.09 -5.26
C VAL A 404 5.86 -5.38 -6.04
N PHE A 405 6.30 -6.47 -5.41
CA PHE A 405 6.49 -7.74 -6.13
C PHE A 405 5.16 -8.28 -6.65
N ALA A 406 4.10 -8.25 -5.84
CA ALA A 406 2.79 -8.74 -6.27
C ALA A 406 2.12 -7.78 -7.27
N MET A 407 2.33 -6.46 -7.18
CA MET A 407 1.89 -5.50 -8.20
C MET A 407 2.52 -5.85 -9.55
N PHE A 408 3.84 -6.06 -9.60
CA PHE A 408 4.49 -6.45 -10.86
C PHE A 408 4.02 -7.83 -11.32
N ALA A 409 3.85 -8.79 -10.41
CA ALA A 409 3.24 -10.08 -10.75
C ALA A 409 1.87 -9.89 -11.44
N GLY A 410 1.01 -9.04 -10.86
CA GLY A 410 -0.31 -8.69 -11.38
C GLY A 410 -0.25 -7.93 -12.71
N PHE A 411 0.71 -7.01 -12.88
CA PHE A 411 0.93 -6.33 -14.15
C PHE A 411 1.31 -7.32 -15.24
N TYR A 412 2.35 -8.13 -15.05
CA TYR A 412 2.72 -9.13 -16.06
C TYR A 412 1.60 -10.15 -16.33
N TYR A 413 0.81 -10.48 -15.31
CA TYR A 413 -0.30 -11.43 -15.45
C TYR A 413 -1.50 -10.87 -16.21
N TRP A 414 -1.96 -9.67 -15.87
CA TRP A 414 -3.16 -9.07 -16.44
C TRP A 414 -2.89 -8.04 -17.53
N TRP A 415 -1.63 -7.75 -17.89
CA TRP A 415 -1.31 -6.84 -19.00
C TRP A 415 -2.08 -7.13 -20.29
N PRO A 416 -2.24 -8.40 -20.73
CA PRO A 416 -3.00 -8.71 -21.94
C PRO A 416 -4.48 -8.39 -21.79
N LYS A 417 -5.00 -8.47 -20.56
CA LYS A 417 -6.39 -8.10 -20.27
C LYS A 417 -6.59 -6.59 -20.24
N LEU A 418 -5.59 -5.85 -19.76
CA LEU A 418 -5.61 -4.38 -19.67
C LEU A 418 -5.36 -3.71 -21.03
N THR A 419 -4.46 -4.27 -21.85
CA THR A 419 -3.93 -3.59 -23.05
C THR A 419 -4.09 -4.37 -24.36
N GLY A 420 -4.46 -5.66 -24.29
CA GLY A 420 -4.51 -6.54 -25.46
C GLY A 420 -3.15 -7.03 -25.95
N ARG A 421 -2.06 -6.79 -25.21
CA ARG A 421 -0.70 -7.20 -25.59
C ARG A 421 -0.01 -7.97 -24.46
N MET A 422 0.86 -8.90 -24.81
CA MET A 422 1.80 -9.51 -23.85
C MET A 422 2.97 -8.56 -23.62
N LEU A 423 3.47 -8.50 -22.38
CA LEU A 423 4.78 -7.91 -22.11
C LEU A 423 5.89 -8.87 -22.55
N ASP A 424 7.08 -8.32 -22.80
CA ASP A 424 8.24 -9.11 -23.19
C ASP A 424 8.79 -9.92 -22.01
N GLU A 425 8.88 -11.24 -22.18
CA GLU A 425 9.33 -12.17 -21.13
C GLU A 425 10.82 -12.00 -20.78
N ARG A 426 11.68 -11.61 -21.74
CA ARG A 426 13.10 -11.44 -21.49
C ARG A 426 13.33 -10.22 -20.61
N TRP A 427 12.75 -9.09 -20.98
CA TRP A 427 12.81 -7.87 -20.17
C TRP A 427 12.08 -8.01 -18.85
N GLY A 428 11.00 -8.80 -18.81
CA GLY A 428 10.31 -9.18 -17.56
C GLY A 428 11.23 -9.85 -16.54
N LYS A 429 12.07 -10.78 -17.00
CA LYS A 429 13.05 -11.47 -16.16
C LYS A 429 14.24 -10.60 -15.77
N VAL A 430 14.73 -9.76 -16.68
CA VAL A 430 15.79 -8.78 -16.37
C VAL A 430 15.32 -7.82 -15.28
N HIS A 431 14.11 -7.27 -15.44
CA HIS A 431 13.49 -6.40 -14.46
C HIS A 431 13.37 -7.09 -13.09
N PHE A 432 12.86 -8.33 -13.06
CA PHE A 432 12.77 -9.10 -11.83
C PHE A 432 14.12 -9.25 -11.13
N TRP A 433 15.15 -9.76 -11.81
CA TRP A 433 16.42 -10.06 -11.15
C TRP A 433 17.16 -8.81 -10.69
N MET A 434 17.09 -7.73 -11.46
CA MET A 434 17.64 -6.44 -11.05
C MET A 434 16.98 -5.95 -9.76
N LEU A 435 15.66 -5.95 -9.70
CA LEU A 435 14.91 -5.51 -8.52
C LEU A 435 15.11 -6.47 -7.34
N PHE A 436 15.06 -7.79 -7.57
CA PHE A 436 15.18 -8.79 -6.51
C PHE A 436 16.53 -8.68 -5.79
N PHE A 437 17.65 -8.67 -6.52
CA PHE A 437 18.96 -8.53 -5.90
C PHE A 437 19.19 -7.12 -5.34
N GLY A 438 18.80 -6.07 -6.07
CA GLY A 438 18.92 -4.69 -5.59
C GLY A 438 18.16 -4.48 -4.28
N PHE A 439 16.95 -5.02 -4.17
CA PHE A 439 16.13 -4.96 -2.95
C PHE A 439 16.83 -5.63 -1.77
N HIS A 440 17.29 -6.87 -1.94
CA HIS A 440 17.96 -7.60 -0.85
C HIS A 440 19.25 -6.88 -0.43
N LEU A 441 20.07 -6.42 -1.38
CA LEU A 441 21.29 -5.67 -1.05
C LEU A 441 21.00 -4.35 -0.32
N THR A 442 19.88 -3.70 -0.61
CA THR A 442 19.51 -2.41 0.00
C THR A 442 19.01 -2.55 1.44
N PHE A 443 18.15 -3.54 1.70
CA PHE A 443 17.42 -3.62 2.98
C PHE A 443 17.88 -4.76 3.88
N LEU A 444 18.58 -5.78 3.37
CA LEU A 444 19.07 -6.87 4.23
C LEU A 444 20.07 -6.32 5.26
N VAL A 445 21.01 -5.50 4.78
CA VAL A 445 22.05 -4.85 5.58
C VAL A 445 21.47 -3.93 6.67
N GLN A 446 20.32 -3.31 6.40
CA GLN A 446 19.65 -2.43 7.36
C GLN A 446 19.13 -3.15 8.60
N HIS A 447 18.87 -4.47 8.53
CA HIS A 447 18.57 -5.23 9.76
C HIS A 447 19.78 -5.23 10.69
N TRP A 448 20.99 -5.38 10.14
CA TRP A 448 22.21 -5.37 10.93
C TRP A 448 22.52 -3.97 11.47
N LEU A 449 22.43 -2.93 10.63
CA LEU A 449 22.55 -1.52 11.05
C LEU A 449 21.61 -1.20 12.23
N GLY A 450 20.36 -1.67 12.17
CA GLY A 450 19.40 -1.45 13.25
C GLY A 450 19.76 -2.16 14.55
N ILE A 451 20.29 -3.38 14.47
CA ILE A 451 20.74 -4.14 15.66
C ILE A 451 21.95 -3.47 16.32
N GLU A 452 22.86 -2.92 15.51
CA GLU A 452 24.04 -2.18 15.98
C GLU A 452 23.71 -0.78 16.53
N GLY A 453 22.47 -0.31 16.34
CA GLY A 453 21.94 0.89 16.99
C GLY A 453 21.76 2.10 16.06
N MET A 454 21.90 1.94 14.75
CA MET A 454 21.63 3.05 13.82
C MET A 454 20.14 3.43 13.87
N GLN A 455 19.86 4.62 14.39
CA GLN A 455 18.51 5.14 14.53
C GLN A 455 17.93 5.56 13.18
N ARG A 456 16.61 5.42 13.00
CA ARG A 456 15.92 5.92 11.82
C ARG A 456 15.75 7.44 11.91
N ARG A 457 15.60 8.10 10.75
CA ARG A 457 15.35 9.56 10.62
C ARG A 457 16.50 10.45 11.08
N ILE A 458 17.70 9.89 11.18
CA ILE A 458 18.92 10.65 11.38
C ILE A 458 19.47 11.02 10.00
N ALA A 459 19.71 12.32 9.77
CA ALA A 459 20.18 12.84 8.48
C ALA A 459 21.71 12.71 8.32
N ASP A 460 22.44 12.60 9.43
CA ASP A 460 23.90 12.57 9.47
C ASP A 460 24.37 11.66 10.61
N TYR A 461 25.32 10.78 10.32
CA TYR A 461 25.93 9.84 11.27
C TYR A 461 27.44 10.07 11.32
N LEU A 462 28.07 9.70 12.45
CA LEU A 462 29.49 9.94 12.66
C LEU A 462 30.34 8.77 12.14
N PRO A 463 31.54 9.02 11.58
CA PRO A 463 32.47 7.95 11.20
C PRO A 463 32.79 6.99 12.35
N THR A 464 32.83 7.49 13.58
CA THR A 464 33.13 6.71 14.78
C THR A 464 32.06 5.69 15.16
N GLU A 465 30.85 5.79 14.58
CA GLU A 465 29.77 4.83 14.82
C GLU A 465 29.92 3.54 13.99
N GLY A 466 30.77 3.55 12.94
CA GLY A 466 31.11 2.35 12.18
C GLY A 466 30.06 1.89 11.16
N PHE A 467 29.07 2.73 10.84
CA PHE A 467 27.99 2.39 9.90
C PHE A 467 28.37 2.51 8.41
N GLU A 468 29.55 3.02 8.07
CA GLU A 468 29.92 3.39 6.68
C GLU A 468 29.89 2.24 5.66
N PHE A 469 30.24 1.02 6.07
CA PHE A 469 30.37 -0.12 5.15
C PHE A 469 29.05 -0.88 4.93
N LEU A 470 28.13 -0.79 5.88
CA LEU A 470 26.86 -1.53 5.94
C LEU A 470 25.73 -0.67 5.38
#